data_AF-A0A0H4PHR0-F1
#
_entry.id   AF-A0A0H4PHR0-F1
#
_cell.length_a   1.000
_cell.length_b   1.000
_cell.length_c   1.000
_cell.angle_alpha   90.00
_cell.angle_beta   90.00
_cell.angle_gamma   90.00
#
_symmetry.space_group_name_H-M   'P 1'
#
loop_
_entity.id
_entity.type
_entity.pdbx_description
1 polymer ?
#
loop_
_entity_poly.entity_id
_entity_poly.type
_entity_poly.pdbx_seq_one_letter_code
_entity_poly.pdbx_strand_id
1 'polypeptide(L)'
;MDIKAEKLYLIEQLARLDDIKVIQQIKDILNSQKEPIAGYKPDGGPITKSELVARARDSNKAIKEGRVISIEDLEKESENW
;
A
#
# COMPACT_ATOMS: atom_id res chain seq x y z
N MET A 1 16.06 -23.44 -12.77
CA MET A 1 14.63 -23.40 -13.18
C MET A 1 14.38 -22.06 -13.85
N ASP A 2 13.81 -22.05 -15.05
CA ASP A 2 13.46 -20.81 -15.75
C ASP A 2 12.12 -20.29 -15.22
N ILE A 3 12.12 -19.07 -14.66
CA ILE A 3 10.92 -18.44 -14.11
C ILE A 3 9.82 -18.23 -15.16
N LYS A 4 10.18 -18.10 -16.45
CA LYS A 4 9.20 -18.00 -17.54
C LYS A 4 8.49 -19.34 -17.76
N ALA A 5 9.24 -20.44 -17.74
CA ALA A 5 8.67 -21.78 -17.85
C ALA A 5 7.73 -22.07 -16.67
N GLU A 6 8.14 -21.70 -15.45
CA GLU A 6 7.32 -21.90 -14.25
C GLU A 6 6.02 -21.08 -14.27
N LYS A 7 6.07 -19.84 -14.76
CA LYS A 7 4.86 -19.01 -14.95
C LYS A 7 3.89 -19.62 -15.96
N LEU A 8 4.41 -20.14 -17.07
CA LEU A 8 3.56 -20.77 -18.09
C LEU A 8 2.88 -22.02 -17.54
N TYR A 9 3.62 -22.84 -16.80
CA TYR A 9 3.10 -24.02 -16.14
C TYR A 9 1.98 -23.69 -15.14
N LEU A 10 2.18 -22.66 -14.32
CA LEU A 10 1.15 -22.19 -13.38
C LEU A 10 -0.11 -21.69 -14.10
N ILE A 11 0.03 -20.97 -15.23
CA ILE A 11 -1.12 -20.51 -16.02
C ILE A 11 -1.93 -21.71 -16.53
N GLU A 12 -1.26 -22.75 -17.04
CA GLU A 12 -1.92 -23.98 -17.52
C GLU A 12 -2.69 -24.69 -16.40
N GLN A 13 -2.09 -24.79 -15.20
CA GLN A 13 -2.76 -25.38 -14.04
C GLN A 13 -3.99 -24.58 -13.62
N LEU A 14 -3.88 -23.24 -13.56
CA LEU A 14 -5.00 -22.36 -13.21
C LEU A 14 -6.14 -22.42 -14.23
N ALA A 15 -5.83 -22.56 -15.52
CA ALA A 15 -6.84 -22.64 -16.59
C ALA A 15 -7.69 -23.92 -16.53
N ARG A 16 -7.19 -24.98 -15.90
CA ARG A 16 -7.90 -26.27 -15.73
C ARG A 16 -8.59 -26.41 -14.38
N LEU A 17 -8.46 -25.41 -13.52
CA LEU A 17 -8.97 -25.46 -12.16
C LEU A 17 -10.43 -25.02 -12.14
N ASP A 18 -11.33 -25.96 -11.82
CA ASP A 18 -12.77 -25.69 -11.75
C ASP A 18 -13.27 -25.35 -10.33
N ASP A 19 -12.43 -25.52 -9.30
CA ASP A 19 -12.80 -25.22 -7.92
C ASP A 19 -12.55 -23.73 -7.58
N ILE A 20 -13.65 -22.97 -7.51
CA ILE A 20 -13.64 -21.55 -7.17
C ILE A 20 -13.04 -21.26 -5.79
N LYS A 21 -13.14 -22.18 -4.82
CA LYS A 21 -12.56 -21.99 -3.48
C LYS A 21 -11.03 -22.02 -3.54
N VAL A 22 -10.47 -22.91 -4.35
CA VAL A 22 -9.02 -22.99 -4.57
C VAL A 22 -8.52 -21.75 -5.30
N ILE A 23 -9.25 -21.28 -6.33
CA ILE A 23 -8.95 -20.01 -7.00
C ILE A 23 -8.92 -18.86 -6.00
N GLN A 24 -9.89 -18.79 -5.09
CA GLN A 24 -9.97 -17.72 -4.09
C GLN A 24 -8.77 -17.76 -3.13
N GLN A 25 -8.38 -18.94 -2.64
CA GLN A 25 -7.20 -19.09 -1.79
C GLN A 25 -5.91 -18.63 -2.49
N ILE A 26 -5.74 -18.97 -3.77
CA ILE A 26 -4.58 -18.54 -4.56
C ILE A 26 -4.57 -17.01 -4.70
N LYS A 27 -5.72 -16.39 -4.96
CA LYS A 27 -5.83 -14.92 -5.01
C LYS A 27 -5.48 -14.29 -3.67
N ASP A 28 -5.91 -14.87 -2.56
CA ASP A 28 -5.61 -14.36 -1.23
C ASP A 28 -4.10 -14.46 -0.92
N ILE A 29 -3.45 -15.57 -1.29
CA ILE A 29 -1.99 -15.71 -1.20
C ILE A 29 -1.30 -14.62 -2.03
N LEU A 30 -1.67 -14.45 -3.30
CA LEU A 30 -1.08 -13.44 -4.18
C LEU A 30 -1.33 -12.00 -3.70
N ASN A 31 -2.48 -11.74 -3.07
CA ASN A 31 -2.82 -10.43 -2.50
C ASN A 31 -2.15 -10.20 -1.14
N SER A 32 -1.93 -11.24 -0.34
CA SER A 32 -1.20 -11.14 0.95
C SER A 32 0.27 -10.77 0.78
N GLN A 33 0.84 -11.00 -0.42
CA GLN A 33 2.18 -10.54 -0.78
C GLN A 33 2.22 -9.04 -1.11
N LYS A 34 1.06 -8.38 -1.27
CA LYS A 34 0.97 -6.93 -1.44
C LYS A 34 0.78 -6.31 -0.07
N GLU A 35 1.59 -5.31 0.23
CA GLU A 35 1.38 -4.46 1.40
C GLU A 35 -0.06 -3.92 1.39
N PRO A 36 -0.83 -4.10 2.48
CA PRO A 36 -2.21 -3.64 2.53
C PRO A 36 -2.31 -2.15 2.19
N ILE A 37 -3.23 -1.79 1.31
CA ILE A 37 -3.50 -0.39 0.96
C ILE A 37 -4.29 0.23 2.11
N ALA A 38 -3.79 1.33 2.66
CA ALA A 38 -4.41 2.08 3.75
C ALA A 38 -5.11 3.37 3.27
N GLY A 39 -4.89 3.77 2.01
CA GLY A 39 -5.50 4.95 1.40
C GLY A 39 -4.90 5.29 0.03
N TYR A 40 -5.17 6.49 -0.47
CA TYR A 40 -4.66 7.00 -1.74
C TYR A 40 -4.11 8.41 -1.59
N LYS A 41 -3.09 8.74 -2.38
CA LYS A 41 -2.49 10.07 -2.52
C LYS A 41 -3.37 10.96 -3.43
N PRO A 42 -3.17 12.29 -3.45
CA PRO A 42 -3.93 13.19 -4.33
C PRO A 42 -3.81 12.87 -5.82
N ASP A 43 -2.71 12.24 -6.24
CA ASP A 43 -2.49 11.77 -7.62
C ASP A 43 -3.11 10.39 -7.92
N GLY A 44 -3.81 9.79 -6.95
CA GLY A 44 -4.41 8.46 -7.04
C GLY A 44 -3.46 7.30 -6.74
N GLY A 45 -2.18 7.56 -6.44
CA GLY A 45 -1.23 6.53 -6.03
C GLY A 45 -1.61 5.87 -4.69
N PRO A 46 -1.42 4.56 -4.50
CA PRO A 46 -1.76 3.89 -3.26
C PRO A 46 -0.82 4.31 -2.11
N ILE A 47 -1.37 4.37 -0.90
CA ILE A 47 -0.60 4.47 0.35
C ILE A 47 -0.65 3.10 1.00
N THR A 48 0.51 2.50 1.26
CA THR A 48 0.58 1.22 1.97
C THR A 48 0.44 1.41 3.48
N LYS A 49 0.09 0.33 4.20
CA LYS A 49 0.05 0.32 5.66
C LYS A 49 1.41 0.67 6.27
N SER A 50 2.51 0.15 5.69
CA SER A 50 3.87 0.48 6.10
C SER A 50 4.20 1.97 5.89
N GLU A 51 3.80 2.57 4.77
CA GLU A 51 3.97 4.00 4.49
C GLU A 51 3.18 4.86 5.48
N LEU A 52 1.93 4.50 5.77
CA LEU A 52 1.12 5.18 6.78
C LEU A 52 1.76 5.14 8.17
N VAL A 53 2.26 3.97 8.59
CA VAL A 53 2.95 3.82 9.88
C VAL A 53 4.25 4.62 9.93
N ALA A 54 5.02 4.64 8.85
CA ALA A 54 6.23 5.45 8.75
C ALA A 54 5.90 6.94 8.90
N ARG A 55 4.89 7.44 8.17
CA ARG A 55 4.42 8.84 8.28
C ARG A 55 3.98 9.21 9.69
N ALA A 56 3.28 8.31 10.39
CA ALA A 56 2.87 8.54 11.78
C ALA A 56 4.08 8.63 12.73
N ARG A 57 5.11 7.80 12.53
CA ARG A 57 6.35 7.87 13.33
C ARG A 57 7.11 9.16 13.08
N ASP A 58 7.20 9.61 11.83
CA ASP A 58 7.86 10.86 11.48
C ASP A 58 7.15 12.07 12.08
N SER A 59 5.80 12.06 12.07
CA SER A 59 4.98 13.08 12.74
C SER A 59 5.25 13.10 14.26
N ASN A 60 5.22 11.95 14.93
CA ASN A 60 5.52 11.86 16.36
C ASN A 60 6.94 12.37 16.69
N LYS A 61 7.93 12.10 15.83
CA LYS A 61 9.29 12.62 15.96
C LYS A 61 9.33 14.14 15.80
N ALA A 62 8.65 14.69 14.80
CA ALA A 62 8.57 16.14 14.56
C ALA A 62 7.94 16.87 15.76
N ILE A 63 6.85 16.33 16.30
CA ILE A 63 6.20 16.85 17.52
C ILE A 63 7.19 16.86 18.69
N LYS A 64 7.89 15.74 18.93
CA LYS A 64 8.87 15.64 20.01
C LYS A 64 10.03 16.63 19.86
N GLU A 65 10.42 16.92 18.62
CA GLU A 65 11.52 17.84 18.29
C GLU A 65 11.06 19.30 18.17
N GLY A 66 9.78 19.59 18.46
CA GLY A 66 9.22 20.94 18.39
C GLY A 66 9.05 21.47 16.97
N ARG A 67 9.18 20.62 15.93
CA ARG A 67 8.89 20.97 14.53
C ARG A 67 7.39 20.90 14.28
N VAL A 68 6.67 21.83 14.90
CA VAL A 68 5.21 22.01 14.76
C VAL A 68 4.94 23.47 14.39
N ILE A 69 3.81 23.70 13.73
CA ILE A 69 3.29 25.04 13.46
C ILE A 69 1.99 25.23 14.24
N SER A 70 1.69 26.47 14.62
CA SER A 70 0.39 26.80 15.19
C SER A 70 -0.69 26.74 14.12
N ILE A 71 -1.96 26.65 14.53
CA ILE A 71 -3.07 26.70 13.58
C ILE A 71 -3.16 28.08 12.92
N GLU A 72 -2.85 29.14 13.68
CA GLU A 72 -2.84 30.51 13.18
C GLU A 72 -1.75 30.74 12.13
N ASP A 73 -0.58 30.11 12.27
CA ASP A 73 0.49 30.19 11.26
C ASP A 73 0.13 29.38 10.02
N LEU A 74 -0.48 28.20 10.19
CA LEU A 74 -0.97 27.37 9.07
C LEU A 74 -2.04 28.12 8.25
N GLU A 75 -2.98 28.80 8.92
CA GLU A 75 -4.03 29.58 8.26
C GLU A 75 -3.43 30.67 7.36
N LYS A 76 -2.45 31.43 7.86
CA LYS A 76 -1.75 32.45 7.08
C LYS A 76 -0.99 31.87 5.89
N GLU A 77 -0.34 30.71 6.05
CA GLU A 77 0.34 30.05 4.94
C GLU A 77 -0.64 29.60 3.85
N SER A 78 -1.82 29.12 4.25
CA SER A 78 -2.84 28.58 3.35
C SER A 78 -3.48 29.63 2.45
N GLU A 79 -3.42 30.92 2.80
CA GLU A 79 -3.92 32.03 1.97
C GLU A 79 -3.21 32.13 0.61
N ASN A 80 -2.03 31.51 0.48
CA ASN A 80 -1.21 31.54 -0.73
C ASN A 80 -1.21 30.22 -1.53
N TRP A 81 -2.08 29.27 -1.19
CA TRP A 81 -2.16 27.95 -1.82
C TRP A 81 -3.11 27.88 -3.04
#